data_AF-A0A3M2XVB9-F1
#
_entry.id   AF-A0A3M2XVB9-F1
#
_cell.length_a   1.000
_cell.length_b   1.000
_cell.length_c   1.000
_cell.angle_alpha   90.00
_cell.angle_beta   90.00
_cell.angle_gamma   90.00
#
_symmetry.space_group_name_H-M   'P 1'
#
loop_
_entity.id
_entity.type
_entity.pdbx_description
1 polymer ?
#
loop_
_entity_poly.entity_id
_entity_poly.type
_entity_poly.pdbx_seq_one_letter_code
_entity_poly.pdbx_strand_id
1 'polypeptide(L)' 'PVLEKAIAEQAGLGWIGKNTLVLNRKAGSFFFLGELFVDIPLPVDAPHATEHCGRCT' A
#
# COMPACT_ATOMS: atom_id res chain seq x y z
N PRO A 1 3.69 1.83 17.82
CA PRO A 1 2.68 1.51 16.79
C PRO A 1 2.93 2.32 15.52
N VAL A 2 2.92 1.65 14.37
CA VAL A 2 3.23 2.26 13.07
C VAL A 2 1.99 2.24 12.18
N LEU A 3 1.88 3.19 11.26
CA LEU A 3 0.76 3.26 10.32
C LEU A 3 1.06 2.38 9.09
N GLU A 4 0.85 1.08 9.24
CA GLU A 4 1.20 0.04 8.24
C GLU A 4 0.65 0.34 6.85
N LYS A 5 -0.60 0.83 6.76
CA LYS A 5 -1.28 1.13 5.49
C LYS A 5 -0.59 2.27 4.72
N ALA A 6 -0.10 3.29 5.42
CA ALA A 6 0.60 4.40 4.78
C ALA A 6 1.97 3.96 4.25
N ILE A 7 2.67 3.12 5.01
CA ILE A 7 3.94 2.53 4.56
C ILE A 7 3.74 1.61 3.37
N ALA A 8 2.67 0.80 3.37
CA ALA A 8 2.33 -0.08 2.26
C ALA A 8 2.05 0.70 0.96
N GLU A 9 1.37 1.85 1.04
CA GLU A 9 1.18 2.74 -0.10
C GLU A 9 2.51 3.32 -0.59
N GLN A 10 3.35 3.80 0.34
CA GLN A 10 4.68 4.32 0.02
C GLN A 10 5.61 3.27 -0.61
N ALA A 11 5.51 2.01 -0.16
CA ALA A 11 6.27 0.89 -0.69
C ALA A 11 5.71 0.34 -2.01
N GLY A 12 4.71 1.00 -2.61
CA GLY A 12 4.15 0.58 -3.90
C GLY A 12 3.34 -0.72 -3.85
N LEU A 13 2.91 -1.18 -2.67
CA LEU A 13 2.08 -2.38 -2.55
C LEU A 13 0.65 -2.15 -3.04
N GLY A 14 0.20 -0.89 -3.10
CA GLY A 14 -1.13 -0.52 -3.52
C GLY A 14 -1.42 0.97 -3.32
N TRP A 15 -2.70 1.32 -3.33
CA TRP A 15 -3.22 2.63 -2.93
C TRP A 15 -4.28 2.47 -1.85
N ILE A 16 -4.51 3.49 -1.04
CA ILE A 16 -5.58 3.46 -0.04
C ILE A 16 -6.94 3.72 -0.73
N GLY A 17 -7.83 2.74 -0.68
CA GLY A 17 -9.18 2.86 -1.22
C GLY A 17 -10.11 3.68 -0.33
N LYS A 18 -11.29 4.03 -0.86
CA LYS A 18 -12.35 4.74 -0.11
C LYS A 18 -12.82 3.98 1.13
N ASN A 19 -12.70 2.64 1.11
CA ASN A 19 -12.98 1.76 2.25
C ASN A 19 -11.81 1.65 3.25
N THR A 20 -10.79 2.49 3.12
CA THR A 20 -9.58 2.56 3.96
C THR A 20 -8.64 1.35 3.90
N LEU A 21 -8.88 0.39 3.01
CA LEU A 21 -7.99 -0.74 2.80
C LEU A 21 -6.95 -0.43 1.73
N VAL A 22 -5.79 -1.07 1.82
CA VAL A 22 -4.81 -1.05 0.73
C VAL A 22 -5.33 -1.95 -0.39
N LEU A 23 -5.41 -1.40 -1.59
CA LEU A 23 -5.88 -2.09 -2.78
C LEU A 23 -4.69 -2.38 -3.70
N ASN A 24 -4.51 -3.64 -4.04
CA ASN A 24 -3.53 -4.10 -5.00
C ASN A 24 -4.22 -4.52 -6.31
N ARG A 25 -3.64 -4.14 -7.45
CA ARG A 25 -4.17 -4.47 -8.80
C ARG A 25 -4.35 -5.97 -9.06
N LYS A 26 -3.54 -6.83 -8.45
CA LYS A 26 -3.57 -8.28 -8.64
C LYS A 26 -4.28 -9.00 -7.49
N ALA A 27 -4.07 -8.57 -6.26
CA ALA A 27 -4.54 -9.29 -5.06
C ALA A 27 -5.85 -8.74 -4.45
N GLY A 28 -6.37 -7.59 -4.91
CA GLY A 28 -7.52 -6.94 -4.26
C GLY A 28 -7.13 -6.35 -2.91
N SER A 29 -7.97 -6.51 -1.89
CA SER A 29 -7.71 -6.04 -0.51
C SER A 29 -7.54 -7.17 0.52
N PHE A 30 -7.67 -8.43 0.10
CA PHE A 30 -7.72 -9.56 1.03
C PHE A 30 -6.33 -10.16 1.26
N PHE A 31 -5.50 -9.40 1.97
CA PHE A 31 -4.15 -9.80 2.35
C PHE A 31 -3.77 -9.12 3.67
N PHE A 32 -2.74 -9.64 4.33
CA PHE A 32 -2.18 -9.04 5.54
C PHE A 32 -1.04 -8.09 5.19
N LEU A 33 -0.92 -7.01 5.95
CA LEU A 33 0.25 -6.15 5.95
C LEU A 33 1.22 -6.62 7.02
N GLY A 34 2.51 -6.44 6.75
CA GLY A 34 3.55 -6.64 7.72
C GLY A 34 4.77 -5.81 7.34
N GLU A 35 5.40 -5.23 8.33
CA GLU A 35 6.62 -4.45 8.21
C GLU A 35 7.82 -5.14 8.86
N LEU A 36 9.00 -4.89 8.30
CA LEU A 36 10.28 -5.26 8.89
C LEU A 36 11.23 -4.07 8.75
N PHE A 37 11.68 -3.55 9.88
CA PHE A 37 12.69 -2.49 9.92
C PHE A 37 14.08 -3.11 9.82
N VAL A 38 14.86 -2.61 8.87
CA VAL A 38 16.23 -3.05 8.63
C VAL A 38 17.15 -1.84 8.49
N ASP A 39 18.43 -2.02 8.80
CA ASP A 39 19.49 -1.02 8.68
C ASP A 39 20.30 -1.15 7.38
N ILE A 40 20.01 -2.18 6.58
CA ILE A 40 20.62 -2.37 5.26
C ILE A 40 19.96 -1.47 4.21
N PRO A 41 20.73 -0.89 3.28
CA PRO A 41 20.17 -0.11 2.19
C PRO A 41 19.45 -1.05 1.19
N LEU A 42 18.14 -0.86 1.04
CA LEU A 42 17.33 -1.55 0.05
C LEU A 42 16.93 -0.61 -1.09
N PRO A 43 16.76 -1.11 -2.32
CA PRO A 43 16.12 -0.34 -3.39
C PRO A 43 14.74 0.15 -2.96
N VAL A 44 14.40 1.40 -3.29
CA VAL A 44 13.11 2.00 -2.96
C VAL A 44 12.15 1.83 -4.13
N ASP A 45 11.02 1.19 -3.87
CA ASP A 45 9.92 1.10 -4.83
C ASP A 45 9.14 2.43 -4.91
N ALA A 46 8.64 2.74 -6.09
CA ALA A 46 7.79 3.91 -6.27
C ALA A 46 6.34 3.60 -5.86
N PRO A 47 5.65 4.52 -5.18
CA PRO A 47 4.21 4.41 -4.94
C PRO A 47 3.43 4.32 -6.26
N HIS A 48 2.21 3.78 -6.20
CA HIS A 48 1.29 3.86 -7.32
C HIS A 48 0.94 5.33 -7.62
N ALA A 49 1.06 5.74 -8.89
CA ALA A 49 0.87 7.14 -9.30
C ALA A 49 -0.58 7.64 -9.18
N THR A 50 -1.56 6.74 -9.16
CA THR A 50 -2.98 7.09 -9.14
C THR A 50 -3.79 6.12 -8.29
N GLU A 51 -4.76 6.64 -7.56
CA GLU A 51 -5.83 5.83 -7.00
C GLU A 51 -6.81 5.37 -8.09
N HIS A 52 -7.48 4.25 -7.87
CA HIS A 52 -8.35 3.63 -8.88
C HIS A 52 -9.81 3.44 -8.41
N CYS A 53 -10.26 4.09 -7.33
CA CYS A 53 -11.66 4.02 -6.91
C CYS A 53 -12.56 4.85 -7.82
N GLY A 54 -12.08 5.98 -8.36
CA GLY A 54 -12.83 6.80 -9.32
C GLY A 54 -14.21 7.22 -8.76
N ARG A 55 -15.29 6.86 -9.47
CA ARG A 55 -16.67 7.19 -9.10
C ARG A 55 -17.36 6.19 -8.15
N CYS A 56 -16.65 5.14 -7.72
CA CYS A 56 -17.16 4.17 -6.74
C CYS A 56 -17.55 4.87 -5.44
N THR A 57 -18.65 4.47 -4.79
CA THR A 57 -19.09 4.98 -3.48
C THR A 57 -18.95 3.91 -2.42
#